data_AF-A0A7J2YN30-F1
#
_entry.id   AF-A0A7J2YN30-F1
#
_cell.length_a   1.000
_cell.length_b   1.000
_cell.length_c   1.000
_cell.angle_alpha   90.00
_cell.angle_beta   90.00
_cell.angle_gamma   90.00
#
_symmetry.space_group_name_H-M   'P 1'
#
loop_
_entity.id
_entity.type
_entity.pdbx_description
1 polymer ?
#
loop_
_entity_poly.entity_id
_entity_poly.type
_entity_poly.pdbx_seq_one_letter_code
_entity_poly.pdbx_strand_id
1 'polypeptide(L)'
;MTEGKVKEDPVKMHKDANMLYEAGKYKEAMELFLQTAELYHKGQNYFDSTSMLYKAGECAYALKDYEVAVEHFLKSVDLSFQKGFDRFGVSALEYVQDCYTALYKKAKVKEIEKKIKEVKARLEAAF
;
A
#
# COMPACT_ATOMS: atom_id res chain seq x y z
N MET A 1 27.59 -15.44 -23.87
CA MET A 1 26.71 -14.28 -24.14
C MET A 1 25.89 -14.05 -22.90
N THR A 2 26.32 -13.16 -22.01
CA THR A 2 25.54 -12.79 -20.82
C THR A 2 24.37 -11.96 -21.31
N GLU A 3 23.17 -12.54 -21.30
CA GLU A 3 21.91 -11.81 -21.47
C GLU A 3 21.98 -10.58 -20.57
N GLY A 4 22.00 -9.40 -21.19
CA GLY A 4 21.90 -8.16 -20.45
C GLY A 4 20.55 -8.17 -19.77
N LYS A 5 20.52 -8.51 -18.47
CA LYS A 5 19.34 -8.27 -17.63
C LYS A 5 18.95 -6.83 -17.87
N VAL A 6 17.83 -6.63 -18.58
CA VAL A 6 17.22 -5.31 -18.70
C VAL A 6 17.06 -4.83 -17.28
N LYS A 7 17.83 -3.80 -16.92
CA LYS A 7 17.82 -3.28 -15.57
C LYS A 7 16.41 -2.73 -15.35
N GLU A 8 15.62 -3.41 -14.53
CA GLU A 8 14.26 -3.00 -14.21
C GLU A 8 14.33 -1.58 -13.64
N ASP A 9 13.74 -0.63 -14.37
CA ASP A 9 13.69 0.76 -13.97
C ASP A 9 12.39 0.99 -13.17
N PRO A 10 12.48 1.08 -11.82
CA PRO A 10 11.29 1.21 -10.99
C PRO A 10 10.51 2.50 -11.27
N VAL A 11 11.15 3.54 -11.81
CA VAL A 11 10.45 4.78 -12.17
C VAL A 11 9.57 4.57 -13.39
N LYS A 12 10.08 3.86 -14.40
CA LYS A 12 9.29 3.50 -15.57
C LYS A 12 8.15 2.55 -15.19
N MET A 13 8.44 1.49 -14.42
CA MET A 13 7.43 0.52 -13.99
C MET A 13 6.33 1.16 -13.15
N HIS A 14 6.67 2.11 -12.28
CA HIS A 14 5.69 2.91 -11.53
C HIS A 14 4.75 3.65 -12.49
N LYS A 15 5.28 4.36 -13.49
CA LYS A 15 4.44 5.07 -14.47
C LYS A 15 3.53 4.11 -15.24
N ASP A 16 4.07 3.00 -15.70
CA ASP A 16 3.30 1.99 -16.43
C ASP A 16 2.18 1.38 -15.55
N ALA A 17 2.46 1.14 -14.26
CA ALA A 17 1.46 0.66 -13.30
C ALA A 17 0.33 1.66 -13.07
N ASN A 18 0.65 2.96 -12.98
CA ASN A 18 -0.37 4.01 -12.89
C ASN A 18 -1.24 4.07 -14.15
N MET A 19 -0.65 3.94 -15.36
CA MET A 19 -1.44 3.91 -16.60
C MET A 19 -2.38 2.71 -16.63
N LEU A 20 -1.93 1.53 -16.18
CA LEU A 20 -2.79 0.35 -16.05
C LEU A 20 -3.92 0.60 -15.04
N TYR A 21 -3.61 1.19 -13.88
CA TYR A 21 -4.59 1.55 -12.86
C TYR A 21 -5.67 2.48 -13.41
N GLU A 22 -5.27 3.57 -14.07
CA GLU A 22 -6.17 4.55 -14.68
C GLU A 22 -7.02 3.94 -15.81
N ALA A 23 -6.49 2.93 -16.51
CA ALA A 23 -7.22 2.16 -17.50
C ALA A 23 -8.17 1.11 -16.90
N GLY A 24 -8.29 1.01 -15.57
CA GLY A 24 -9.11 0.01 -14.88
C GLY A 24 -8.54 -1.41 -14.91
N LYS A 25 -7.30 -1.57 -15.37
CA LYS A 25 -6.58 -2.84 -15.45
C LYS A 25 -5.96 -3.20 -14.09
N TYR A 26 -6.81 -3.31 -13.07
CA TYR A 26 -6.37 -3.37 -11.69
C TYR A 26 -5.52 -4.60 -11.36
N LYS A 27 -5.78 -5.75 -11.99
CA LYS A 27 -4.98 -6.95 -11.74
C LYS A 27 -3.55 -6.79 -12.25
N GLU A 28 -3.38 -6.33 -13.49
CA GLU A 28 -2.05 -6.08 -14.08
C GLU A 28 -1.34 -4.94 -13.35
N ALA A 29 -2.07 -3.88 -12.98
CA ALA A 29 -1.52 -2.77 -12.20
C ALA A 29 -1.00 -3.24 -10.83
N MET A 30 -1.77 -4.07 -10.11
CA MET A 30 -1.39 -4.60 -8.80
C MET A 30 -0.09 -5.39 -8.86
N GLU A 31 0.05 -6.31 -9.82
CA GLU A 31 1.27 -7.11 -10.00
C GLU A 31 2.48 -6.21 -10.24
N LEU A 32 2.32 -5.19 -11.10
CA LEU A 32 3.40 -4.26 -11.42
C LEU A 32 3.74 -3.33 -10.25
N PHE A 33 2.75 -2.86 -9.48
CA PHE A 33 2.97 -2.10 -8.26
C PHE A 33 3.76 -2.90 -7.23
N LEU A 34 3.43 -4.18 -7.01
CA LEU A 34 4.15 -5.03 -6.04
C LEU A 34 5.61 -5.25 -6.44
N GLN A 35 5.89 -5.53 -7.72
CA GLN A 35 7.26 -5.64 -8.23
C GLN A 35 8.03 -4.32 -8.05
N THR A 36 7.39 -3.21 -8.39
CA THR A 36 7.97 -1.87 -8.25
C THR A 36 8.25 -1.53 -6.78
N ALA A 37 7.37 -1.91 -5.87
CA ALA A 37 7.55 -1.72 -4.43
C ALA A 37 8.80 -2.42 -3.91
N GLU A 38 9.06 -3.66 -4.36
CA GLU A 38 10.24 -4.44 -3.99
C GLU A 38 11.53 -3.79 -4.51
N LEU A 39 11.52 -3.30 -5.76
CA LEU A 39 12.66 -2.59 -6.34
C LEU A 39 12.98 -1.29 -5.59
N TYR A 40 11.97 -0.48 -5.27
CA TYR A 40 12.15 0.72 -4.45
C TYR A 40 12.68 0.37 -3.07
N HIS A 41 12.18 -0.69 -2.43
CA HIS A 41 12.66 -1.14 -1.13
C HIS A 41 14.14 -1.53 -1.17
N LYS A 42 14.56 -2.33 -2.17
CA LYS A 42 15.95 -2.72 -2.38
C LYS A 42 16.86 -1.52 -2.66
N GLY A 43 16.33 -0.52 -3.36
CA GLY A 43 16.99 0.77 -3.59
C GLY A 43 16.92 1.73 -2.41
N GLN A 44 16.42 1.30 -1.25
CA GLN A 44 16.22 2.12 -0.04
C GLN A 44 15.31 3.35 -0.23
N ASN A 45 14.55 3.39 -1.33
CA ASN A 45 13.50 4.37 -1.55
C ASN A 45 12.23 3.89 -0.85
N TYR A 46 12.22 4.00 0.48
CA TYR A 46 11.12 3.47 1.29
C TYR A 46 9.80 4.21 1.07
N PHE A 47 9.85 5.51 0.75
CA PHE A 47 8.64 6.29 0.51
C PHE A 47 7.87 5.77 -0.71
N ASP A 48 8.55 5.63 -1.85
CA ASP A 48 7.90 5.10 -3.05
C ASP A 48 7.53 3.62 -2.87
N SER A 49 8.33 2.83 -2.16
CA SER A 49 7.97 1.44 -1.81
C SER A 49 6.64 1.37 -1.04
N THR A 50 6.48 2.22 -0.02
CA THR A 50 5.23 2.36 0.75
C THR A 50 4.06 2.77 -0.15
N SER A 51 4.28 3.74 -1.05
CA SER A 51 3.25 4.21 -1.98
C SER A 51 2.81 3.12 -2.96
N MET A 52 3.74 2.29 -3.44
CA MET A 52 3.42 1.20 -4.37
C MET A 52 2.64 0.07 -3.66
N LEU A 53 2.98 -0.26 -2.41
CA LEU A 53 2.18 -1.19 -1.60
C LEU A 53 0.75 -0.68 -1.38
N TYR A 54 0.60 0.62 -1.12
CA TYR A 54 -0.72 1.25 -0.99
C TYR A 54 -1.53 1.16 -2.28
N LYS A 55 -0.92 1.49 -3.43
CA LYS A 55 -1.56 1.39 -4.74
C LYS A 55 -1.97 -0.04 -5.09
N ALA A 56 -1.16 -1.04 -4.74
CA ALA A 56 -1.53 -2.44 -4.88
C ALA A 56 -2.76 -2.79 -4.01
N GLY A 57 -2.86 -2.24 -2.79
CA GLY A 57 -4.05 -2.35 -1.95
C GLY A 57 -5.29 -1.72 -2.60
N GLU A 58 -5.16 -0.54 -3.20
CA GLU A 58 -6.25 0.12 -3.94
C GLU A 58 -6.72 -0.72 -5.14
N CYS A 59 -5.80 -1.38 -5.86
CA CYS A 59 -6.16 -2.30 -6.93
C CYS A 59 -7.00 -3.47 -6.42
N ALA A 60 -6.56 -4.15 -5.37
CA ALA A 60 -7.30 -5.26 -4.77
C ALA A 60 -8.66 -4.81 -4.24
N TYR A 61 -8.73 -3.61 -3.63
CA TYR A 61 -9.98 -3.00 -3.19
C TYR A 61 -10.94 -2.77 -4.36
N ALA A 62 -10.46 -2.20 -5.47
CA ALA A 62 -11.25 -1.99 -6.68
C ALA A 62 -11.77 -3.30 -7.29
N LEU A 63 -11.00 -4.38 -7.16
CA LEU A 63 -11.38 -5.74 -7.54
C LEU A 63 -12.33 -6.42 -6.53
N LYS A 64 -12.62 -5.77 -5.39
CA LYS A 64 -13.38 -6.31 -4.25
C LYS A 64 -12.74 -7.54 -3.61
N ASP A 65 -11.43 -7.72 -3.80
CA ASP A 65 -10.63 -8.71 -3.08
C ASP A 65 -10.15 -8.07 -1.76
N TYR A 66 -11.07 -7.98 -0.81
CA TYR A 66 -10.83 -7.24 0.43
C TYR A 66 -9.80 -7.93 1.34
N GLU A 67 -9.67 -9.26 1.28
CA GLU A 67 -8.60 -9.98 1.97
C GLU A 67 -7.21 -9.59 1.46
N VAL A 68 -7.01 -9.58 0.14
CA VAL A 68 -5.74 -9.18 -0.47
C VAL A 68 -5.48 -7.69 -0.26
N ALA A 69 -6.50 -6.85 -0.35
CA ALA A 69 -6.39 -5.42 -0.07
C ALA A 69 -5.86 -5.18 1.35
N VAL A 70 -6.43 -5.87 2.36
CA VAL A 70 -5.96 -5.80 3.75
C VAL A 70 -4.47 -6.16 3.86
N GLU A 71 -4.03 -7.22 3.18
CA GLU A 71 -2.62 -7.63 3.22
C GLU A 71 -1.69 -6.52 2.72
N HIS A 72 -2.01 -5.93 1.56
CA HIS A 72 -1.18 -4.90 0.95
C HIS A 72 -1.22 -3.57 1.69
N PHE A 73 -2.39 -3.15 2.17
CA PHE A 73 -2.50 -1.98 3.01
C PHE A 73 -1.76 -2.15 4.33
N LEU A 74 -1.84 -3.31 4.99
CA LEU A 74 -1.07 -3.55 6.23
C LEU A 74 0.44 -3.52 6.00
N LYS A 75 0.94 -4.07 4.88
CA LYS A 75 2.36 -3.92 4.50
C LYS A 75 2.75 -2.44 4.33
N SER A 76 1.88 -1.63 3.73
CA SER A 76 2.09 -0.18 3.60
C SER A 76 2.05 0.55 4.95
N VAL A 77 1.13 0.16 5.86
CA VAL A 77 1.03 0.67 7.23
C VAL A 77 2.32 0.40 8.01
N ASP A 78 2.81 -0.84 7.96
CA ASP A 78 3.98 -1.25 8.72
C ASP A 78 5.23 -0.48 8.27
N LEU A 79 5.45 -0.37 6.95
CA LEU A 79 6.58 0.39 6.41
C LEU A 79 6.43 1.90 6.68
N SER A 80 5.21 2.44 6.58
CA SER A 80 4.90 3.83 6.92
C SER A 80 5.34 4.17 8.34
N PHE A 81 4.89 3.40 9.33
CA PHE A 81 5.23 3.67 10.74
C PHE A 81 6.69 3.38 11.06
N GLN A 82 7.31 2.39 10.40
CA GLN A 82 8.74 2.13 10.58
C GLN A 82 9.61 3.32 10.10
N LYS A 83 9.16 4.05 9.08
CA LYS A 83 9.92 5.15 8.46
C LYS A 83 9.43 6.55 8.84
N GLY A 84 8.40 6.65 9.67
CA GLY A 84 7.84 7.93 10.14
C GLY A 84 6.90 8.61 9.15
N PHE A 85 6.36 7.88 8.18
CA PHE A 85 5.34 8.37 7.23
C PHE A 85 3.93 8.26 7.83
N ASP A 86 3.78 8.64 9.09
CA ASP A 86 2.62 8.30 9.92
C ASP A 86 1.27 8.74 9.32
N ARG A 87 1.20 9.93 8.70
CA ARG A 87 -0.02 10.39 8.02
C ARG A 87 -0.43 9.46 6.88
N PHE A 88 0.53 8.94 6.14
CA PHE A 88 0.28 7.98 5.05
C PHE A 88 -0.17 6.63 5.62
N GLY A 89 0.46 6.18 6.71
CA GLY A 89 0.04 4.97 7.43
C GLY A 89 -1.39 5.05 7.97
N VAL A 90 -1.85 6.23 8.39
CA VAL A 90 -3.24 6.44 8.81
C VAL A 90 -4.22 6.24 7.65
N SER A 91 -3.95 6.83 6.48
CA SER A 91 -4.82 6.63 5.30
C SER A 91 -4.90 5.15 4.90
N ALA A 92 -3.78 4.43 4.96
CA ALA A 92 -3.77 2.99 4.71
C ALA A 92 -4.60 2.21 5.74
N LEU A 93 -4.57 2.60 7.03
CA LEU A 93 -5.42 2.00 8.07
C LEU A 93 -6.91 2.26 7.84
N GLU A 94 -7.30 3.43 7.33
CA GLU A 94 -8.68 3.75 7.00
C GLU A 94 -9.20 2.79 5.91
N TYR A 95 -8.40 2.50 4.88
CA TYR A 95 -8.75 1.46 3.91
C TYR A 95 -8.83 0.04 4.51
N VAL A 96 -7.92 -0.32 5.44
CA VAL A 96 -8.02 -1.61 6.16
C VAL A 96 -9.35 -1.70 6.93
N GLN A 97 -9.78 -0.61 7.55
CA GLN A 97 -11.07 -0.53 8.24
C GLN A 97 -12.24 -0.75 7.28
N ASP A 98 -12.21 -0.11 6.11
CA ASP A 98 -13.22 -0.27 5.06
C ASP A 98 -13.29 -1.71 4.55
N CYS A 99 -12.13 -2.33 4.29
CA CYS A 99 -12.06 -3.74 3.91
C CYS A 99 -12.66 -4.65 4.99
N TYR A 100 -12.29 -4.47 6.26
CA TYR A 100 -12.85 -5.27 7.34
C TYR A 100 -14.35 -5.05 7.53
N THR A 101 -14.85 -3.84 7.25
CA THR A 101 -16.28 -3.55 7.23
C THR A 101 -16.98 -4.31 6.12
N ALA A 102 -16.43 -4.29 4.90
CA ALA A 102 -16.95 -5.04 3.76
C ALA A 102 -16.93 -6.57 3.97
N LEU A 103 -15.97 -7.06 4.76
CA LEU A 103 -15.85 -8.47 5.16
C LEU A 103 -16.67 -8.83 6.41
N TYR A 104 -17.45 -7.90 6.96
CA TYR A 104 -18.23 -8.07 8.19
C TYR A 104 -17.40 -8.50 9.43
N LYS A 105 -16.09 -8.19 9.45
CA LYS A 105 -15.16 -8.52 10.54
C LYS A 105 -15.22 -7.47 11.66
N LYS A 106 -16.37 -7.38 12.35
CA LYS A 106 -16.64 -6.34 13.38
C LYS A 106 -15.58 -6.20 14.47
N ALA A 107 -14.99 -7.30 14.94
CA ALA A 107 -13.93 -7.26 15.94
C ALA A 107 -12.66 -6.56 15.42
N LYS A 108 -12.32 -6.82 14.15
CA LYS A 108 -11.17 -6.20 13.49
C LYS A 108 -11.40 -4.73 13.18
N VAL A 109 -12.62 -4.33 12.81
CA VAL A 109 -12.97 -2.91 12.64
C VAL A 109 -12.68 -2.13 13.92
N LYS A 110 -13.14 -2.63 15.09
CA LYS A 110 -12.89 -1.98 16.39
C LYS A 110 -11.40 -1.90 16.74
N GLU A 111 -10.62 -2.92 16.39
CA GLU A 111 -9.17 -2.95 16.58
C GLU A 111 -8.50 -1.82 15.77
N ILE A 112 -8.86 -1.68 14.49
CA ILE A 112 -8.31 -0.66 13.60
C ILE A 112 -8.75 0.74 13.99
N GLU A 113 -10.02 0.93 14.38
CA GLU A 113 -10.52 2.22 14.90
C GLU A 113 -9.72 2.71 16.10
N LYS A 114 -9.41 1.81 17.03
CA LYS A 114 -8.59 2.13 18.19
C LYS A 114 -7.18 2.54 17.76
N LYS A 115 -6.55 1.78 16.86
CA LYS A 115 -5.21 2.06 16.33
C LYS A 115 -5.16 3.42 15.62
N ILE A 116 -6.14 3.74 14.79
CA ILE A 116 -6.24 5.04 14.10
C ILE A 116 -6.30 6.19 15.12
N LYS A 117 -7.15 6.07 16.14
CA LYS A 117 -7.28 7.09 17.19
C LYS A 117 -5.97 7.31 17.95
N GLU A 118 -5.27 6.23 18.32
CA GLU A 118 -3.99 6.31 19.02
C GLU A 118 -2.91 7.00 18.17
N VAL A 119 -2.82 6.67 16.87
CA VAL A 119 -1.85 7.30 15.97
C VAL A 119 -2.18 8.77 15.75
N LYS A 120 -3.46 9.13 15.53
CA LYS A 120 -3.87 10.53 15.36
C LYS A 120 -3.57 11.38 16.61
N ALA A 121 -3.89 10.87 17.80
CA ALA A 121 -3.58 11.56 19.05
C ALA A 121 -2.07 11.76 19.25
N ARG A 122 -1.24 10.75 18.92
CA ARG A 122 0.22 10.87 18.97
C ARG A 122 0.74 11.95 18.00
N LEU A 123 0.15 12.04 16.81
CA LEU A 123 0.53 13.05 15.82
C LEU A 123 0.14 14.46 16.26
N GLU A 124 -1.02 14.63 16.87
CA GLU A 124 -1.48 15.92 17.41
C GLU A 124 -0.58 16.40 18.56
N ALA A 125 -0.14 15.49 19.44
CA ALA A 125 0.74 15.81 20.56
C ALA A 125 2.20 16.12 20.16
N ALA A 126 2.57 15.91 18.89
CA ALA A 126 3.91 16.20 18.36
C ALA A 126 4.06 17.64 17.84
N PHE A 127 3.00 18.46 17.91
CA PHE A 127 2.96 19.89 17.55
C PHE A 127 2.66 20.75 18.77
#